data_AF-A0A8S8YQS1-F1
#
_entry.id   AF-A0A8S8YQS1-F1
#
_cell.length_a   1.000
_cell.length_b   1.000
_cell.length_c   1.000
_cell.angle_alpha   90.00
_cell.angle_beta   90.00
_cell.angle_gamma   90.00
#
_symmetry.space_group_name_H-M   'P 1'
#
loop_
_entity.id
_entity.type
_entity.pdbx_description
1 polymer ?
#
loop_
_entity_poly.entity_id
_entity_poly.type
_entity_poly.pdbx_seq_one_letter_code
_entity_poly.pdbx_strand_id
1 'polypeptide(L)'
;MTGGSNFTSSVSVMTPEEALGCSADLVVLSNLSSSSWELRVPKVPFVGEDERHSLGILRPDAPIRDARHNLLHLLNCSQEVFVLDPSMDETSPPAAPIREWARDFESSGIESEIHEMTDPSPSPRASRQIDGLRIRQGKPPCDPPINPSAVSIPLDTAVQRDRERRQPTIASMDGYLPKENHSHILSIENLKFPETTRRNRITQNQW
;
A
#
# COMPACT_ATOMS: atom_id res chain seq x y z
N MET A 1 1.33 -13.20 23.53
CA MET A 1 2.11 -12.61 22.43
C MET A 1 1.32 -11.42 21.93
N THR A 2 1.74 -10.21 22.29
CA THR A 2 1.09 -8.95 21.90
C THR A 2 1.64 -8.54 20.54
N GLY A 3 0.84 -8.76 19.48
CA GLY A 3 1.21 -8.41 18.11
C GLY A 3 1.23 -6.89 17.91
N GLY A 4 2.31 -6.37 17.31
CA GLY A 4 2.40 -4.99 16.87
C GLY A 4 1.43 -4.65 15.74
N SER A 5 1.48 -3.41 15.25
CA SER A 5 0.56 -2.85 14.24
C SER A 5 0.49 -3.60 12.90
N ASN A 6 1.38 -4.57 12.67
CA ASN A 6 1.49 -5.34 11.42
C ASN A 6 0.89 -6.74 11.52
N PHE A 7 0.17 -7.04 12.60
CA PHE A 7 -0.44 -8.33 12.82
C PHE A 7 -1.92 -8.32 12.43
N THR A 8 -2.25 -8.97 11.33
CA THR A 8 -3.59 -9.56 11.13
C THR A 8 -3.48 -11.01 11.57
N SER A 9 -4.52 -11.62 12.15
CA SER A 9 -4.39 -12.91 12.87
C SER A 9 -3.82 -14.09 12.08
N SER A 10 -3.63 -13.97 10.76
CA SER A 10 -3.09 -14.99 9.87
C SER A 10 -1.85 -14.58 9.08
N VAL A 11 -1.46 -13.31 9.05
CA VAL A 11 -0.32 -12.82 8.26
C VAL A 11 0.46 -11.79 9.07
N SER A 12 1.77 -12.03 9.20
CA SER A 12 2.73 -11.15 9.85
C SER A 12 3.78 -10.66 8.86
N VAL A 13 3.97 -9.35 8.77
CA VAL A 13 5.07 -8.73 8.03
C VAL A 13 6.15 -8.33 9.02
N MET A 14 7.35 -8.89 8.86
CA MET A 14 8.44 -8.79 9.82
C MET A 14 9.76 -8.56 9.09
N THR A 15 10.70 -7.88 9.76
CA THR A 15 12.09 -7.85 9.31
C THR A 15 12.78 -9.19 9.61
N PRO A 16 13.90 -9.52 8.92
CA PRO A 16 14.63 -10.76 9.17
C PRO A 16 15.08 -10.92 10.64
N GLU A 17 15.41 -9.83 11.32
CA GLU A 17 15.80 -9.83 12.73
C GLU A 17 14.62 -10.13 13.66
N GLU A 18 13.45 -9.57 13.37
CA GLU A 18 12.22 -9.82 14.14
C GLU A 18 11.71 -11.24 13.94
N ALA A 19 11.95 -11.84 12.77
CA ALA A 19 11.54 -13.21 12.45
C ALA A 19 12.41 -14.30 13.11
N LEU A 20 13.53 -13.92 13.75
CA LEU A 20 14.40 -14.86 14.45
C LEU A 20 13.63 -15.58 15.57
N GLY A 21 13.67 -16.92 15.55
CA GLY A 21 12.95 -17.76 16.50
C GLY A 21 11.45 -17.92 16.22
N CYS A 22 10.91 -17.29 15.18
CA CYS A 22 9.56 -17.58 14.69
C CYS A 22 9.56 -18.82 13.79
N SER A 23 8.45 -19.56 13.81
CA SER A 23 8.13 -20.64 12.89
C SER A 23 6.84 -20.30 12.15
N ALA A 24 6.73 -20.68 10.88
CA ALA A 24 5.55 -20.45 10.06
C ALA A 24 5.27 -21.66 9.18
N ASP A 25 4.00 -21.83 8.77
CA ASP A 25 3.62 -22.86 7.78
C ASP A 25 4.06 -22.47 6.36
N LEU A 26 4.15 -21.17 6.10
CA LEU A 26 4.57 -20.59 4.83
C LEU A 26 5.40 -19.32 5.05
N VAL A 27 6.51 -19.20 4.33
CA VAL A 27 7.34 -17.99 4.32
C VAL A 27 7.47 -17.45 2.91
N VAL A 28 7.30 -16.13 2.78
CA VAL A 28 7.51 -15.41 1.52
C VAL A 28 8.62 -14.39 1.73
N LEU A 29 9.76 -14.62 1.09
CA LEU A 29 10.90 -13.71 1.11
C LEU A 29 10.78 -12.72 -0.05
N SER A 30 10.65 -11.45 0.29
CA SER A 30 10.59 -10.34 -0.66
C SER A 30 11.74 -9.36 -0.42
N ASN A 31 11.95 -8.44 -1.36
CA ASN A 31 12.93 -7.37 -1.24
C ASN A 31 14.39 -7.88 -1.07
N LEU A 32 14.75 -8.87 -1.88
CA LEU A 32 16.04 -9.58 -1.82
C LEU A 32 17.17 -8.92 -2.61
N SER A 33 17.01 -7.64 -2.97
CA SER A 33 18.01 -6.88 -3.70
C SER A 33 19.17 -6.44 -2.79
N SER A 34 20.30 -6.12 -3.42
CA SER A 34 21.49 -5.60 -2.73
C SER A 34 21.27 -4.25 -2.04
N SER A 35 20.29 -3.46 -2.48
CA SER A 35 19.91 -2.19 -1.85
C SER A 35 19.08 -2.38 -0.57
N SER A 36 18.38 -3.49 -0.46
CA SER A 36 17.45 -3.77 0.64
C SER A 36 18.11 -4.48 1.83
N TRP A 37 19.26 -5.12 1.59
CA TRP A 37 20.05 -5.77 2.64
C TRP A 37 21.23 -4.87 3.03
N GLU A 38 21.22 -4.35 4.25
CA GLU A 38 22.32 -3.52 4.76
C GLU A 38 23.53 -4.39 5.17
N LEU A 39 24.38 -4.71 4.20
CA LEU A 39 25.60 -5.50 4.43
C LEU A 39 26.81 -4.65 4.80
N ARG A 40 26.65 -3.32 4.90
CA ARG A 40 27.73 -2.40 5.21
C ARG A 40 27.93 -2.33 6.70
N VAL A 41 29.19 -2.38 7.14
CA VAL A 41 29.50 -2.21 8.55
C VAL A 41 29.23 -0.76 8.93
N PRO A 42 28.45 -0.50 10.00
CA PRO A 42 28.17 0.85 10.45
C PRO A 42 29.49 1.56 10.78
N LYS A 43 29.63 2.80 10.28
CA LYS A 43 30.79 3.64 10.52
C LYS A 43 30.59 4.39 11.83
N VAL A 44 31.41 4.09 12.82
CA VAL A 44 31.42 4.82 14.09
C VAL A 44 32.26 6.09 13.91
N PRO A 45 31.73 7.29 14.22
CA PRO A 45 32.52 8.52 14.16
C PRO A 45 33.76 8.42 15.04
N PHE A 46 34.88 8.98 14.58
CA PHE A 46 36.17 9.04 15.28
C PHE A 46 36.89 7.71 15.52
N VAL A 47 36.35 6.57 15.08
CA VAL A 47 37.02 5.28 15.17
C VAL A 47 37.43 4.83 13.78
N GLY A 48 38.73 4.73 13.55
CA GLY A 48 39.29 4.22 12.30
C GLY A 48 39.03 2.71 12.14
N GLU A 49 39.12 2.21 10.90
CA GLU A 49 38.94 0.78 10.63
C GLU A 49 40.00 -0.09 11.31
N ASP A 50 41.25 0.36 11.35
CA ASP A 50 42.38 -0.35 11.99
C ASP A 50 42.22 -0.40 13.51
N GLU A 51 41.79 0.70 14.12
CA GLU A 51 41.54 0.81 15.55
C GLU A 51 40.34 -0.06 15.94
N ARG A 52 39.27 -0.02 15.14
CA ARG A 52 38.10 -0.90 15.28
C ARG A 52 38.50 -2.37 15.24
N HIS A 53 39.32 -2.76 14.27
CA HIS A 53 39.80 -4.13 14.14
C HIS A 53 40.66 -4.55 15.35
N SER A 54 41.57 -3.68 15.77
CA SER A 54 42.47 -3.93 16.92
C SER A 54 41.71 -4.06 18.24
N LEU A 55 40.64 -3.28 18.42
CA LEU A 55 39.79 -3.32 19.62
C LEU A 55 38.73 -4.44 19.58
N GLY A 56 38.59 -5.15 18.45
CA GLY A 56 37.58 -6.19 18.27
C GLY A 56 36.13 -5.66 18.31
N ILE A 57 35.94 -4.35 18.20
CA ILE A 57 34.65 -3.68 18.18
C ILE A 57 34.09 -3.83 16.77
N LEU A 58 32.83 -4.27 16.59
CA LEU A 58 32.16 -4.36 15.27
C LEU A 58 33.04 -5.01 14.18
N ARG A 59 33.09 -6.35 14.19
CA ARG A 59 33.87 -7.09 13.19
C ARG A 59 33.47 -6.65 11.77
N PRO A 60 34.44 -6.53 10.85
CA PRO A 60 34.16 -6.09 9.49
C PRO A 60 33.22 -7.03 8.73
N ASP A 61 33.07 -8.27 9.22
CA ASP A 61 32.23 -9.31 8.65
C ASP A 61 30.92 -9.55 9.44
N ALA A 62 30.62 -8.76 10.48
CA ALA A 62 29.41 -8.95 11.27
C ALA A 62 28.12 -8.84 10.43
N PRO A 63 27.90 -7.79 9.61
CA PRO A 63 26.65 -7.64 8.86
C PRO A 63 26.40 -8.79 7.87
N ILE A 64 27.45 -9.25 7.18
CA ILE A 64 27.31 -10.36 6.24
C ILE A 64 27.08 -11.70 6.95
N ARG A 65 27.66 -11.89 8.14
CA ARG A 65 27.43 -13.08 8.96
C ARG A 65 25.99 -13.10 9.49
N ASP A 66 25.51 -11.98 10.00
CA ASP A 66 24.16 -11.85 10.55
C ASP A 66 23.12 -12.03 9.44
N ALA A 67 23.35 -11.44 8.27
CA ALA A 67 22.55 -11.66 7.08
C ALA A 67 22.46 -13.15 6.68
N ARG A 68 23.59 -13.87 6.61
CA ARG A 68 23.60 -15.31 6.32
C ARG A 68 22.89 -16.12 7.39
N HIS A 69 23.06 -15.77 8.66
CA HIS A 69 22.38 -16.42 9.78
C HIS A 69 20.85 -16.26 9.67
N ASN A 70 20.38 -15.05 9.43
CA ASN A 70 18.96 -14.75 9.29
C ASN A 70 18.37 -15.46 8.06
N LEU A 71 19.07 -15.46 6.93
CA LEU A 71 18.64 -16.19 5.73
C LEU A 71 18.50 -17.70 6.02
N LEU A 72 19.50 -18.29 6.67
CA LEU A 72 19.46 -19.72 6.99
C LEU A 72 18.31 -20.06 7.95
N HIS A 73 18.05 -19.21 8.95
CA HIS A 73 16.89 -19.35 9.82
C HIS A 73 15.59 -19.32 9.01
N LEU A 74 15.42 -18.32 8.14
CA LEU A 74 14.22 -18.16 7.31
C LEU A 74 13.99 -19.34 6.35
N LEU A 75 15.06 -19.90 5.78
CA LEU A 75 14.97 -21.07 4.90
C LEU A 75 14.56 -22.35 5.65
N ASN A 76 14.84 -22.44 6.97
CA ASN A 76 14.55 -23.63 7.78
C ASN A 76 13.34 -23.46 8.71
N CYS A 77 12.74 -22.28 8.79
CA CYS A 77 11.65 -22.00 9.72
C CYS A 77 10.27 -22.48 9.23
N SER A 78 10.17 -22.92 7.97
CA SER A 78 8.95 -23.40 7.31
C SER A 78 9.25 -24.57 6.38
N GLN A 79 8.24 -25.40 6.12
CA GLN A 79 8.31 -26.47 5.11
C GLN A 79 8.27 -25.91 3.68
N GLU A 80 7.53 -24.81 3.49
CA GLU A 80 7.41 -24.12 2.19
C GLU A 80 7.93 -22.68 2.32
N VAL A 81 8.90 -22.34 1.47
CA VAL A 81 9.53 -21.02 1.41
C VAL A 81 9.54 -20.54 -0.03
N PHE A 82 8.82 -19.45 -0.30
CA PHE A 82 8.84 -18.75 -1.59
C PHE A 82 9.90 -17.65 -1.57
N VAL A 83 10.82 -17.71 -2.52
CA VAL A 83 11.89 -16.72 -2.68
C VAL A 83 11.61 -15.89 -3.92
N LEU A 84 11.35 -14.59 -3.75
CA LEU A 84 11.11 -13.67 -4.87
C LEU A 84 12.44 -13.13 -5.38
N ASP A 85 12.99 -13.78 -6.40
CA ASP A 85 14.28 -13.43 -7.00
C ASP A 85 14.20 -12.11 -7.79
N PRO A 86 14.99 -11.07 -7.42
CA PRO A 86 15.06 -9.82 -8.16
C PRO A 86 16.02 -9.87 -9.36
N SER A 87 16.59 -11.03 -9.72
CA SER A 87 17.59 -11.15 -10.80
C SER A 87 17.14 -10.59 -12.16
N MET A 88 15.83 -10.55 -12.42
CA MET A 88 15.25 -9.97 -13.63
C MET A 88 15.27 -8.43 -13.65
N ASP A 89 15.49 -7.77 -12.51
CA ASP A 89 15.66 -6.32 -12.43
C ASP A 89 17.14 -5.95 -12.61
N GLU A 90 17.47 -5.37 -13.77
CA GLU A 90 18.82 -4.89 -14.09
C GLU A 90 19.35 -3.84 -13.10
N THR A 91 18.46 -3.10 -12.43
CA THR A 91 18.83 -2.00 -11.54
C THR A 91 19.16 -2.45 -10.11
N SER A 92 18.66 -3.61 -9.71
CA SER A 92 18.68 -4.07 -8.32
C SER A 92 19.11 -5.54 -8.22
N PRO A 93 20.40 -5.84 -8.44
CA PRO A 93 20.87 -7.22 -8.41
C PRO A 93 20.66 -7.84 -7.02
N PRO A 94 20.48 -9.18 -6.91
CA PRO A 94 20.23 -9.84 -5.63
C PRO A 94 21.37 -9.64 -4.63
N ALA A 95 21.02 -9.57 -3.35
CA ALA A 95 21.98 -9.46 -2.25
C ALA A 95 22.97 -10.64 -2.27
N ALA A 96 24.18 -10.42 -1.77
CA ALA A 96 25.24 -11.43 -1.80
C ALA A 96 24.84 -12.77 -1.16
N PRO A 97 24.22 -12.82 0.05
CA PRO A 97 23.78 -14.08 0.65
C PRO A 97 22.75 -14.85 -0.20
N ILE A 98 21.83 -14.13 -0.84
CA ILE A 98 20.79 -14.71 -1.69
C ILE A 98 21.41 -15.30 -2.96
N ARG A 99 22.36 -14.59 -3.56
CA ARG A 99 23.08 -15.03 -4.76
C ARG A 99 23.95 -16.27 -4.48
N GLU A 100 24.61 -16.31 -3.32
CA GLU A 100 25.38 -17.48 -2.88
C GLU A 100 24.46 -18.69 -2.77
N TRP A 101 23.36 -18.55 -2.03
CA TRP A 101 22.35 -19.61 -1.88
C TRP A 101 21.76 -20.06 -3.22
N ALA A 102 21.40 -19.13 -4.11
CA ALA A 102 20.82 -19.46 -5.41
C ALA A 102 21.78 -20.30 -6.28
N ARG A 103 23.08 -19.97 -6.27
CA ARG A 103 24.11 -20.75 -6.98
C ARG A 103 24.29 -22.15 -6.39
N ASP A 104 24.29 -22.26 -5.06
CA ASP A 104 24.39 -23.55 -4.38
C ASP A 104 23.15 -24.41 -4.69
N PHE A 105 21.98 -23.78 -4.78
CA PHE A 105 20.72 -24.43 -5.14
C PHE A 105 20.75 -24.94 -6.59
N GLU A 106 21.18 -24.13 -7.56
CA GLU A 106 21.37 -24.55 -8.96
C GLU A 106 22.34 -25.74 -9.07
N SER A 107 23.44 -25.71 -8.30
CA SER A 107 24.42 -26.80 -8.28
C SER A 107 23.88 -28.10 -7.69
N SER A 108 22.82 -28.05 -6.87
CA SER A 108 22.24 -29.23 -6.23
C SER A 108 21.40 -30.09 -7.19
N GLY A 109 21.16 -29.63 -8.42
CA GLY A 109 20.49 -30.40 -9.48
C GLY A 109 19.01 -30.65 -9.22
N ILE A 110 18.41 -29.93 -8.26
CA ILE A 110 16.96 -29.87 -8.12
C ILE A 110 16.44 -29.10 -9.33
N GLU A 111 15.84 -29.80 -10.29
CA GLU A 111 15.20 -29.16 -11.43
C GLU A 111 14.18 -28.15 -10.91
N SER A 112 14.44 -26.87 -11.15
CA SER A 112 13.46 -25.83 -10.98
C SER A 112 12.33 -26.13 -11.97
N GLU A 113 11.30 -26.83 -11.52
CA GLU A 113 10.03 -26.86 -12.24
C GLU A 113 9.63 -25.39 -12.40
N ILE A 114 9.77 -24.87 -13.61
CA ILE A 114 9.20 -23.58 -13.97
C ILE A 114 7.71 -23.80 -13.83
N HIS A 115 7.16 -23.39 -12.69
CA HIS A 115 5.73 -23.28 -12.55
C HIS A 115 5.35 -22.12 -13.46
N GLU A 116 5.11 -22.43 -14.75
CA GLU A 116 4.41 -21.53 -15.65
C GLU A 116 3.12 -21.19 -14.92
N MET A 117 3.08 -20.00 -14.33
CA MET A 117 1.88 -19.41 -13.78
C MET A 117 0.85 -19.54 -14.88
N THR A 118 -0.02 -20.54 -14.75
CA THR A 118 -1.15 -20.74 -15.65
C THR A 118 -1.85 -19.39 -15.70
N ASP A 119 -1.93 -18.79 -16.89
CA ASP A 119 -2.23 -17.38 -17.13
C ASP A 119 -2.96 -16.75 -15.95
N PRO A 120 -2.38 -15.74 -15.26
CA PRO A 120 -2.97 -15.19 -14.05
C PRO A 120 -4.43 -14.89 -14.36
N SER A 121 -5.33 -15.49 -13.55
CA SER A 121 -6.77 -15.31 -13.70
C SER A 121 -7.01 -13.84 -14.01
N PRO A 122 -7.68 -13.51 -15.14
CA PRO A 122 -7.70 -12.14 -15.63
C PRO A 122 -8.16 -11.22 -14.50
N SER A 123 -7.42 -10.14 -14.28
CA SER A 123 -7.81 -9.15 -13.27
C SER A 123 -9.28 -8.79 -13.45
N PRO A 124 -10.05 -8.44 -12.40
CA PRO A 124 -11.46 -8.09 -12.55
C PRO A 124 -11.71 -7.02 -13.63
N ARG A 125 -10.72 -6.14 -13.87
CA ARG A 125 -10.72 -5.18 -14.98
C ARG A 125 -10.55 -5.84 -16.34
N ALA A 126 -9.56 -6.73 -16.50
CA ALA A 126 -9.34 -7.47 -17.73
C ALA A 126 -10.56 -8.33 -18.10
N SER A 127 -11.17 -9.02 -17.14
CA SER A 127 -12.41 -9.79 -17.35
C SER A 127 -13.54 -8.92 -17.91
N ARG A 128 -13.75 -7.73 -17.35
CA ARG A 128 -14.76 -6.77 -17.84
C ARG A 128 -14.45 -6.25 -19.25
N GLN A 129 -13.18 -6.04 -19.59
CA GLN A 129 -12.78 -5.62 -20.93
C GLN A 129 -13.03 -6.72 -21.96
N ILE A 130 -12.69 -7.96 -21.62
CA ILE A 130 -12.94 -9.15 -22.43
C ILE A 130 -14.45 -9.31 -22.66
N ASP A 131 -15.26 -9.15 -21.61
CA ASP A 131 -16.73 -9.22 -21.72
C ASP A 131 -17.29 -8.10 -22.60
N GLY A 132 -16.79 -6.87 -22.48
CA GLY A 132 -17.19 -5.77 -23.37
C GLY A 132 -16.89 -6.07 -24.85
N LEU A 133 -15.74 -6.69 -25.14
CA LEU A 133 -15.40 -7.14 -26.50
C LEU A 133 -16.31 -8.27 -26.98
N ARG A 134 -16.66 -9.22 -26.11
CA ARG A 134 -17.60 -10.33 -26.42
C ARG A 134 -19.00 -9.81 -26.72
N ILE A 135 -19.50 -8.87 -25.93
CA ILE A 135 -20.81 -8.24 -26.14
C ILE A 135 -20.84 -7.52 -27.50
N ARG A 136 -19.77 -6.81 -27.87
CA ARG A 136 -19.65 -6.19 -29.21
C ARG A 136 -19.69 -7.21 -30.36
N GLN A 137 -19.28 -8.44 -30.10
CA GLN A 137 -19.33 -9.56 -31.05
C GLN A 137 -20.65 -10.36 -30.95
N GLY A 138 -21.61 -9.95 -30.11
CA GLY A 138 -22.86 -10.68 -29.89
C GLY A 138 -22.68 -12.00 -29.13
N LYS A 139 -21.55 -12.21 -28.46
CA LYS A 139 -21.27 -13.40 -27.64
C LYS A 139 -21.67 -13.15 -26.18
N PRO A 140 -22.08 -14.18 -25.43
CA PRO A 140 -22.37 -14.05 -24.01
C PRO A 140 -21.11 -13.68 -23.21
N PRO A 141 -21.24 -12.93 -22.11
CA PRO A 141 -20.12 -12.62 -21.20
C PRO A 141 -19.62 -13.89 -20.50
N CYS A 142 -18.38 -13.86 -20.00
CA CYS A 142 -17.81 -14.92 -19.15
C CYS A 142 -18.62 -15.10 -17.87
N ASP A 143 -18.93 -13.99 -17.19
CA ASP A 143 -19.68 -14.01 -15.94
C ASP A 143 -21.11 -13.50 -16.19
N PRO A 144 -22.14 -14.29 -15.83
CA PRO A 144 -23.50 -13.80 -15.90
C PRO A 144 -23.69 -12.64 -14.92
N PRO A 145 -24.52 -11.64 -15.25
CA PRO A 145 -24.84 -10.60 -14.29
C PRO A 145 -25.43 -11.22 -13.01
N ILE A 146 -25.04 -10.68 -11.85
CA ILE A 146 -25.53 -11.12 -10.52
C ILE A 146 -27.06 -11.20 -10.47
N ASN A 147 -27.74 -10.37 -11.29
CA ASN A 147 -29.15 -10.50 -11.57
C ASN A 147 -29.45 -10.49 -13.10
N PRO A 148 -29.93 -11.60 -13.68
CA PRO A 148 -30.21 -11.70 -15.12
C PRO A 148 -31.40 -10.85 -15.59
N SER A 149 -32.28 -10.40 -14.69
CA SER A 149 -33.37 -9.48 -15.04
C SER A 149 -32.96 -8.00 -14.93
N ALA A 150 -31.74 -7.71 -14.46
CA ALA A 150 -31.27 -6.34 -14.30
C ALA A 150 -30.65 -5.84 -15.61
N VAL A 151 -31.50 -5.41 -16.55
CA VAL A 151 -31.10 -4.62 -17.73
C VAL A 151 -30.55 -3.24 -17.33
N SER A 152 -30.61 -2.88 -16.04
CA SER A 152 -30.46 -1.52 -15.53
C SER A 152 -29.46 -1.33 -14.36
N ILE A 153 -28.28 -1.93 -14.37
CA ILE A 153 -27.14 -1.34 -13.63
C ILE A 153 -26.21 -0.50 -14.55
N PRO A 154 -26.68 0.41 -15.42
CA PRO A 154 -25.87 1.54 -15.80
C PRO A 154 -26.11 2.63 -14.75
N LEU A 155 -25.41 2.55 -13.61
CA LEU A 155 -25.38 3.56 -12.55
C LEU A 155 -26.76 3.88 -11.94
N ASP A 156 -26.94 3.54 -10.67
CA ASP A 156 -28.08 3.94 -9.83
C ASP A 156 -28.65 5.31 -10.27
N THR A 157 -29.91 5.34 -10.73
CA THR A 157 -30.55 6.57 -11.18
C THR A 157 -30.52 7.67 -10.12
N ALA A 158 -30.43 7.32 -8.83
CA ALA A 158 -30.20 8.29 -7.76
C ALA A 158 -28.80 8.92 -7.86
N VAL A 159 -27.75 8.12 -8.12
CA VAL A 159 -26.37 8.58 -8.33
C VAL A 159 -26.22 9.37 -9.64
N GLN A 160 -26.87 8.95 -10.73
CA GLN A 160 -26.86 9.71 -11.98
C GLN A 160 -27.53 11.08 -11.81
N ARG A 161 -28.71 11.13 -11.18
CA ARG A 161 -29.39 12.40 -10.86
C ARG A 161 -28.59 13.27 -9.90
N ASP A 162 -27.91 12.67 -8.92
CA ASP A 162 -27.01 13.41 -8.02
C ASP A 162 -25.81 14.00 -8.79
N ARG A 163 -25.22 13.24 -9.71
CA ARG A 163 -24.14 13.72 -10.57
C ARG A 163 -24.59 14.84 -11.50
N GLU A 164 -25.79 14.74 -12.09
CA GLU A 164 -26.40 15.80 -12.90
C GLU A 164 -26.65 17.06 -12.08
N ARG A 165 -27.10 16.94 -10.82
CA ARG A 165 -27.31 18.07 -9.90
C ARG A 165 -26.02 18.77 -9.48
N ARG A 166 -24.89 18.05 -9.50
CA ARG A 166 -23.57 18.58 -9.15
C ARG A 166 -22.76 19.05 -10.37
N GLN A 167 -23.32 18.98 -11.57
CA GLN A 167 -22.70 19.57 -12.75
C GLN A 167 -22.64 21.10 -12.54
N PRO A 168 -21.47 21.74 -12.68
CA PRO A 168 -21.40 23.19 -12.65
C PRO A 168 -22.21 23.73 -13.84
N THR A 169 -23.26 24.48 -13.55
CA THR A 169 -24.04 25.13 -14.59
C THR A 169 -23.19 26.25 -15.20
N ILE A 170 -23.07 26.32 -16.52
CA ILE A 170 -22.44 27.46 -17.18
C ILE A 170 -23.43 28.63 -17.10
N ALA A 171 -23.00 29.78 -16.57
CA ALA A 171 -23.83 30.97 -16.54
C ALA A 171 -24.28 31.36 -17.95
N SER A 172 -25.56 31.73 -18.11
CA SER A 172 -26.06 32.33 -19.34
C SER A 172 -25.42 33.72 -19.54
N MET A 173 -25.69 34.37 -20.67
CA MET A 173 -25.26 35.75 -20.94
C MET A 173 -25.69 36.74 -19.83
N ASP A 174 -26.79 36.43 -19.13
CA ASP A 174 -27.32 37.22 -18.01
C ASP A 174 -26.80 36.79 -16.63
N GLY A 175 -25.85 35.85 -16.55
CA GLY A 175 -25.27 35.35 -15.31
C GLY A 175 -26.01 34.13 -14.71
N TYR A 176 -25.71 33.84 -13.43
CA TYR A 176 -26.34 32.73 -12.68
C TYR A 176 -27.72 33.08 -12.10
N LEU A 177 -28.03 34.37 -11.96
CA LEU A 177 -29.28 34.84 -11.36
C LEU A 177 -29.87 35.98 -12.20
N PRO A 178 -31.12 35.84 -12.68
CA PRO A 178 -31.82 36.91 -13.40
C PRO A 178 -31.89 38.19 -12.58
N LYS A 179 -31.72 39.35 -13.25
CA LYS A 179 -31.71 40.67 -12.60
C LYS A 179 -32.97 40.98 -11.78
N GLU A 180 -34.10 40.38 -12.16
CA GLU A 180 -35.38 40.48 -11.46
C GLU A 180 -35.31 39.98 -10.01
N ASN A 181 -34.45 39.01 -9.74
CA ASN A 181 -34.34 38.35 -8.43
C ASN A 181 -33.25 38.95 -7.53
N HIS A 182 -32.55 40.00 -7.98
CA HIS A 182 -31.46 40.61 -7.21
C HIS A 182 -31.96 41.35 -5.97
N SER A 183 -33.21 41.82 -5.97
CA SER A 183 -33.87 42.47 -4.82
C SER A 183 -34.07 41.55 -3.62
N HIS A 184 -33.98 40.23 -3.83
CA HIS A 184 -34.13 39.22 -2.79
C HIS A 184 -32.78 38.77 -2.20
N ILE A 185 -31.66 39.31 -2.68
CA ILE A 185 -30.34 39.04 -2.13
C ILE A 185 -30.11 39.96 -0.93
N LEU A 186 -29.97 39.38 0.26
CA LEU A 186 -29.57 40.10 1.45
C LEU A 186 -28.04 40.02 1.58
N SER A 187 -27.34 41.15 1.45
CA SER A 187 -25.92 41.23 1.79
C SER A 187 -25.75 41.60 3.26
N ILE A 188 -24.93 40.82 3.97
CA ILE A 188 -24.61 41.03 5.39
C ILE A 188 -23.77 42.31 5.58
N GLU A 189 -23.09 42.79 4.54
CA GLU A 189 -22.17 43.93 4.62
C GLU A 189 -22.84 45.29 4.88
N ASN A 190 -24.16 45.39 4.70
CA ASN A 190 -24.92 46.63 4.92
C ASN A 190 -25.81 46.62 6.19
N LEU A 191 -25.68 45.62 7.06
CA LEU A 191 -26.40 45.60 8.33
C LEU A 191 -25.66 46.45 9.37
N LYS A 192 -26.10 47.70 9.57
CA LYS A 192 -25.69 48.50 10.73
C LYS A 192 -26.42 48.02 11.97
N PHE A 193 -25.74 47.28 12.83
CA PHE A 193 -26.26 46.92 14.15
C PHE A 193 -26.21 48.15 15.07
N PRO A 194 -27.32 48.57 15.69
CA PRO A 194 -27.26 49.56 16.76
C PRO A 194 -26.67 48.91 18.03
N GLU A 195 -25.56 49.44 18.53
CA GLU A 195 -24.99 49.01 19.82
C GLU A 195 -25.98 49.33 20.96
N THR A 196 -26.53 48.29 21.58
CA THR A 196 -27.29 48.42 22.83
C THR A 196 -26.35 48.16 24.01
N THR A 197 -25.86 49.24 24.62
CA THR A 197 -25.11 49.19 25.88
C THR A 197 -26.02 48.67 26.99
N ARG A 198 -25.83 47.43 27.44
CA ARG A 198 -26.52 46.90 28.62
C ARG A 198 -25.84 47.40 29.91
N ARG A 199 -26.53 48.26 30.66
CA ARG A 199 -26.22 48.58 32.07
C ARG A 199 -26.53 47.36 32.94
N ASN A 200 -25.50 46.73 33.50
CA ASN A 200 -25.68 45.71 34.55
C ASN A 200 -26.04 46.39 35.88
N ARG A 201 -27.28 46.22 36.34
CA ARG A 201 -27.71 46.49 37.72
C ARG A 201 -27.43 45.23 38.54
N ILE A 202 -26.40 45.28 39.40
CA ILE A 202 -26.20 44.26 40.44
C ILE A 202 -26.99 44.73 41.66
N THR A 203 -28.09 44.05 41.99
CA THR A 203 -28.75 44.17 43.28
C THR A 203 -28.07 43.23 44.27
N GLN A 204 -27.45 43.80 45.31
CA GLN A 204 -27.10 43.09 46.55
C GLN A 204 -28.37 42.66 47.30
N ASN A 205 -28.34 41.50 47.98
CA ASN A 205 -28.44 41.39 49.46
C ASN A 205 -28.72 39.93 49.91
N GLN A 206 -27.85 39.40 50.79
CA GLN A 206 -28.09 39.06 52.22
C GLN A 206 -28.83 37.71 52.40
N TRP A 207 -28.31 36.68 53.07
CA TRP A 207 -27.48 36.59 54.28
C TRP A 207 -26.38 35.53 54.16
#